data_AF-A0A378L4D8-F1
#
_entry.id   AF-A0A378L4D8-F1
#
_cell.length_a   1.000
_cell.length_b   1.000
_cell.length_c   1.000
_cell.angle_alpha   90.00
_cell.angle_beta   90.00
_cell.angle_gamma   90.00
#
_symmetry.space_group_name_H-M   'P 1'
#
loop_
_entity.id
_entity.type
_entity.pdbx_description
1 polymer ?
#
loop_
_entity_poly.entity_id
_entity_poly.type
_entity_poly.pdbx_seq_one_letter_code
_entity_poly.pdbx_strand_id
1 'polypeptide(L)'
;MIYVLYLLLLVSLLIVLQRKFISFNQLIPALSYVTSKRNALEHEDLLTLFEKFNYEHGEGVCHGFTLTWAQEAALGIEHQFYNRLNLIKKEKETLPHTLHAITEKIKSSQMLSKKERRLNEIKPFLETICLAQSPDDYAEVYAQTIQQSDIDIIYKIIQLNLCRNQNTVKNLFSKTMSLASPREVNGFLNQLNDLLATKNQVVVVCSSEEHTVGFKKHKDNTWLFMDINHLYEQTEEYPYHLLTSDELVPILCKSLFETSERLVFHCSFIAKTGHRKLTQHIQALDELYPIDSKNIQISNCRGYGTLALAVQNDDRNTVREILRLHKKSPVISQPELEHALFYAAACNRSYIMNQLKNIPKIDINGSCDLEGNSPLGVACKYGNEDVVQLLLRDDCIAVNLQSTKERMTPLMLACKSSYTQKKPALFEMLLAAGANAALTNINEETAYDIAKEHNNQTGLQIMGSHDPKSNPQPSSNESHKLLSGKSKSGTMVSSYSFLKKRDKSIPQEDRFKQTETQKLHDEQINMLYP
;
A
#
# COMPACT_ATOMS: atom_id res chain seq x y z
N MET A 1 8.68 37.39 -60.88
CA MET A 1 7.65 36.67 -60.09
C MET A 1 7.96 35.19 -59.88
N ILE A 2 8.29 34.42 -60.93
CA ILE A 2 8.52 32.96 -60.81
C ILE A 2 9.68 32.59 -59.86
N TYR A 3 10.80 33.31 -59.91
CA TYR A 3 11.95 33.08 -59.02
C TYR A 3 11.66 33.39 -57.53
N VAL A 4 10.78 34.35 -57.25
CA VAL A 4 10.35 34.67 -55.87
C VAL A 4 9.45 33.55 -55.33
N LEU A 5 8.62 32.96 -56.18
CA LEU A 5 7.80 31.80 -55.83
C LEU A 5 8.66 30.56 -55.51
N TYR A 6 9.70 30.31 -56.31
CA TYR A 6 10.66 29.23 -56.06
C TYR A 6 11.44 29.42 -54.76
N LEU A 7 11.86 30.65 -54.46
CA LEU A 7 12.56 30.97 -53.21
C LEU A 7 11.65 30.75 -51.99
N LEU A 8 10.38 31.17 -52.07
CA LEU A 8 9.40 30.95 -50.99
C LEU A 8 9.07 29.46 -50.81
N LEU A 9 8.97 28.70 -51.90
CA LEU A 9 8.82 27.24 -51.86
C LEU A 9 10.03 26.56 -51.22
N LEU A 10 11.25 26.97 -51.57
CA LEU A 10 12.48 26.42 -51.02
C LEU A 10 12.63 26.72 -49.52
N VAL A 11 12.30 27.94 -49.09
CA VAL A 11 12.29 28.35 -47.67
C VAL A 11 11.19 27.59 -46.90
N SER A 12 10.01 27.41 -47.48
CA SER A 12 8.94 26.59 -46.87
C SER A 12 9.33 25.12 -46.73
N LEU A 13 10.02 24.57 -47.74
CA LEU A 13 10.53 23.19 -47.72
C LEU A 13 11.64 23.03 -46.68
N LEU A 14 12.53 24.01 -46.54
CA LEU A 14 13.56 24.05 -45.50
C LEU A 14 12.96 24.16 -44.09
N ILE A 15 11.91 24.97 -43.89
CA ILE A 15 11.19 25.07 -42.61
C ILE A 15 10.46 23.75 -42.28
N VAL A 16 9.86 23.09 -43.28
CA VAL A 16 9.22 21.77 -43.11
C VAL A 16 10.27 20.69 -42.83
N LEU A 17 11.43 20.74 -43.47
CA LEU A 17 12.55 19.81 -43.22
C LEU A 17 13.20 20.07 -41.84
N GLN A 18 13.29 21.31 -41.39
CA GLN A 18 13.79 21.67 -40.06
C GLN A 18 12.80 21.26 -38.96
N ARG A 19 11.48 21.42 -39.19
CA ARG A 19 10.42 20.87 -38.31
C ARG A 19 10.39 19.34 -38.30
N LYS A 20 10.69 18.68 -39.43
CA LYS A 20 10.82 17.21 -39.48
C LYS A 20 12.13 16.70 -38.88
N PHE A 21 13.23 17.46 -38.92
CA PHE A 21 14.47 17.12 -38.20
C PHE A 21 14.30 17.25 -36.68
N ILE A 22 13.46 18.18 -36.20
CA ILE A 22 13.03 18.22 -34.79
C ILE A 22 12.18 16.96 -34.44
N SER A 23 11.49 16.34 -35.41
CA SER A 23 10.83 15.04 -35.22
C SER A 23 11.76 13.82 -35.35
N PHE A 24 12.99 13.98 -35.88
CA PHE A 24 13.99 12.90 -35.83
C PHE A 24 14.52 12.68 -34.42
N ASN A 25 14.50 13.72 -33.57
CA ASN A 25 14.64 13.60 -32.12
C ASN A 25 13.42 12.97 -31.41
N GLN A 26 12.36 12.58 -32.13
CA GLN A 26 11.27 11.73 -31.62
C GLN A 26 11.40 10.26 -32.09
N LEU A 27 12.16 10.00 -33.16
CA LEU A 27 12.54 8.65 -33.58
C LEU A 27 13.74 8.08 -32.80
N ILE A 28 14.63 8.94 -32.31
CA ILE A 28 15.70 8.53 -31.37
C ILE A 28 15.12 8.02 -30.05
N PRO A 29 14.12 8.67 -29.41
CA PRO A 29 13.37 8.11 -28.31
C PRO A 29 12.75 6.78 -28.66
N ALA A 30 12.10 6.58 -29.80
CA ALA A 30 11.49 5.28 -30.10
C ALA A 30 12.53 4.13 -30.21
N LEU A 31 13.71 4.39 -30.79
CA LEU A 31 14.79 3.41 -30.85
C LEU A 31 15.55 3.27 -29.51
N SER A 32 15.73 4.35 -28.73
CA SER A 32 16.35 4.34 -27.39
C SER A 32 15.40 3.83 -26.30
N TYR A 33 14.09 3.98 -26.48
CA TYR A 33 13.01 3.48 -25.62
C TYR A 33 12.85 1.98 -25.81
N VAL A 34 12.94 1.50 -27.06
CA VAL A 34 12.93 0.07 -27.37
C VAL A 34 14.24 -0.63 -26.94
N THR A 35 15.40 0.03 -27.00
CA THR A 35 16.66 -0.55 -26.48
C THR A 35 16.85 -0.38 -24.97
N SER A 36 16.37 0.70 -24.34
CA SER A 36 16.50 0.92 -22.88
C SER A 36 15.61 -0.02 -22.05
N LYS A 37 14.41 -0.40 -22.54
CA LYS A 37 13.55 -1.38 -21.83
C LYS A 37 14.20 -2.74 -21.64
N ARG A 38 15.07 -3.20 -22.55
CA ARG A 38 15.74 -4.52 -22.41
C ARG A 38 16.68 -4.62 -21.20
N ASN A 39 17.15 -3.48 -20.68
CA ASN A 39 18.06 -3.41 -19.53
C ASN A 39 17.45 -2.61 -18.36
N ALA A 40 16.14 -2.36 -18.35
CA ALA A 40 15.48 -1.70 -17.23
C ALA A 40 15.07 -2.72 -16.16
N LEU A 41 15.00 -2.26 -14.91
CA LEU A 41 14.29 -2.97 -13.84
C LEU A 41 12.90 -2.35 -13.74
N GLU A 42 11.88 -3.10 -14.08
CA GLU A 42 10.48 -2.68 -14.03
C GLU A 42 9.85 -3.12 -12.71
N HIS A 43 8.73 -2.48 -12.34
CA HIS A 43 7.90 -2.86 -11.19
C HIS A 43 7.60 -4.37 -11.17
N GLU A 44 7.21 -4.91 -12.33
CA GLU A 44 6.84 -6.31 -12.54
C GLU A 44 7.99 -7.28 -12.26
N ASP A 45 9.24 -6.86 -12.52
CA ASP A 45 10.41 -7.69 -12.22
C ASP A 45 10.55 -7.93 -10.71
N LEU A 46 10.19 -6.94 -9.87
CA LEU A 46 10.23 -7.07 -8.42
C LEU A 46 9.09 -7.96 -7.90
N LEU A 47 7.88 -7.82 -8.44
CA LEU A 47 6.75 -8.71 -8.14
C LEU A 47 7.09 -10.18 -8.48
N THR A 48 7.60 -10.42 -9.68
CA THR A 48 8.06 -11.76 -10.11
C THR A 48 9.11 -12.33 -9.16
N LEU A 49 10.02 -11.50 -8.62
CA LEU A 49 11.00 -11.96 -7.64
C LEU A 49 10.34 -12.29 -6.30
N PHE A 50 9.34 -11.53 -5.86
CA PHE A 50 8.63 -11.79 -4.61
C PHE A 50 7.91 -13.14 -4.63
N GLU A 51 7.21 -13.44 -5.72
CA GLU A 51 6.59 -14.75 -5.94
C GLU A 51 7.62 -15.89 -5.86
N LYS A 52 8.76 -15.73 -6.54
CA LYS A 52 9.84 -16.74 -6.54
C LYS A 52 10.46 -16.95 -5.16
N PHE A 53 10.41 -15.95 -4.28
CA PHE A 53 10.87 -16.08 -2.89
C PHE A 53 9.75 -16.46 -1.92
N ASN A 54 8.51 -16.63 -2.38
CA ASN A 54 7.31 -16.91 -1.59
C ASN A 54 7.05 -15.85 -0.52
N TYR A 55 7.24 -14.58 -0.87
CA TYR A 55 6.74 -13.49 -0.03
C TYR A 55 5.24 -13.33 -0.26
N GLU A 56 4.46 -13.22 0.81
CA GLU A 56 3.06 -12.81 0.75
C GLU A 56 3.02 -11.32 0.41
N HIS A 57 2.39 -10.93 -0.70
CA HIS A 57 2.28 -9.55 -1.12
C HIS A 57 0.90 -9.29 -1.75
N GLY A 58 0.42 -8.05 -1.61
CA GLY A 58 -0.72 -7.55 -2.40
C GLY A 58 -0.32 -7.21 -3.84
N GLU A 59 -1.20 -6.49 -4.55
CA GLU A 59 -0.99 -6.19 -5.99
C GLU A 59 0.11 -5.14 -6.28
N GLY A 60 0.65 -4.46 -5.26
CA GLY A 60 1.65 -3.40 -5.45
C GLY A 60 2.85 -3.51 -4.52
N VAL A 61 3.94 -2.84 -4.88
CA VAL A 61 5.19 -2.74 -4.09
C VAL A 61 5.68 -1.31 -3.87
N CYS A 62 4.93 -0.31 -4.35
CA CYS A 62 5.35 1.09 -4.40
C CYS A 62 5.57 1.71 -3.00
N HIS A 63 4.71 1.40 -2.03
CA HIS A 63 4.80 1.94 -0.67
C HIS A 63 6.04 1.41 0.05
N GLY A 64 6.18 0.08 0.11
CA GLY A 64 7.33 -0.57 0.73
C GLY A 64 8.66 -0.20 0.05
N PHE A 65 8.66 -0.08 -1.28
CA PHE A 65 9.82 0.34 -2.05
C PHE A 65 10.23 1.76 -1.70
N THR A 66 9.27 2.69 -1.71
CA THR A 66 9.50 4.10 -1.44
C THR A 66 9.93 4.32 0.01
N LEU A 67 9.33 3.64 0.99
CA LEU A 67 9.79 3.74 2.38
C LEU A 67 11.21 3.20 2.56
N THR A 68 11.53 2.05 1.94
CA THR A 68 12.88 1.48 1.99
C THR A 68 13.92 2.42 1.40
N TRP A 69 13.60 3.07 0.26
CA TRP A 69 14.44 4.11 -0.32
C TRP A 69 14.54 5.34 0.59
N ALA A 70 13.42 5.84 1.10
CA ALA A 70 13.34 7.04 1.91
C ALA A 70 14.17 6.92 3.20
N GLN A 71 14.21 5.73 3.82
CA GLN A 71 15.05 5.50 4.99
C GLN A 71 16.54 5.72 4.66
N GLU A 72 17.05 5.07 3.62
CA GLU A 72 18.48 5.20 3.28
C GLU A 72 18.82 6.59 2.74
N ALA A 73 17.90 7.22 2.01
CA ALA A 73 18.05 8.60 1.54
C ALA A 73 18.05 9.60 2.70
N ALA A 74 17.23 9.39 3.73
CA ALA A 74 17.23 10.22 4.94
C ALA A 74 18.51 10.04 5.80
N LEU A 75 19.18 8.90 5.64
CA LEU A 75 20.46 8.60 6.29
C LEU A 75 21.68 9.04 5.45
N GLY A 76 21.49 9.50 4.21
CA GLY A 76 22.57 9.89 3.30
C GLY A 76 23.37 8.71 2.73
N ILE A 77 22.77 7.52 2.70
CA ILE A 77 23.38 6.27 2.22
C ILE A 77 22.62 5.63 1.05
N GLU A 78 21.77 6.40 0.35
CA GLU A 78 20.93 5.94 -0.77
C GLU A 78 21.70 5.26 -1.92
N HIS A 79 23.00 5.50 -2.04
CA HIS A 79 23.86 4.77 -2.97
C HIS A 79 23.83 3.24 -2.74
N GLN A 80 23.58 2.78 -1.52
CA GLN A 80 23.42 1.36 -1.19
C GLN A 80 22.14 0.79 -1.81
N PHE A 81 21.02 1.52 -1.69
CA PHE A 81 19.77 1.23 -2.39
C PHE A 81 20.00 1.08 -3.89
N TYR A 82 20.66 2.05 -4.52
CA TYR A 82 20.91 2.04 -5.97
C TYR A 82 21.80 0.87 -6.39
N ASN A 83 22.83 0.54 -5.60
CA ASN A 83 23.70 -0.60 -5.87
C ASN A 83 22.92 -1.92 -5.86
N ARG A 84 21.97 -2.09 -4.93
CA ARG A 84 21.12 -3.29 -4.87
C ARG A 84 20.17 -3.36 -6.07
N LEU A 85 19.54 -2.25 -6.47
CA LEU A 85 18.71 -2.22 -7.69
C LEU A 85 19.53 -2.53 -8.95
N ASN A 86 20.74 -1.99 -9.08
CA ASN A 86 21.61 -2.27 -10.21
C ASN A 86 22.06 -3.74 -10.28
N LEU A 87 22.26 -4.40 -9.13
CA LEU A 87 22.52 -5.84 -9.07
C LEU A 87 21.31 -6.66 -9.50
N ILE A 88 20.10 -6.28 -9.02
CA ILE A 88 18.85 -6.95 -9.43
C ILE A 88 18.66 -6.79 -10.93
N LYS A 89 18.71 -5.55 -11.44
CA LYS A 89 18.62 -5.23 -12.87
C LYS A 89 19.54 -6.12 -13.72
N LYS A 90 20.77 -6.33 -13.27
CA LYS A 90 21.78 -7.12 -13.98
C LYS A 90 21.56 -8.64 -13.91
N GLU A 91 21.01 -9.15 -12.81
CA GLU A 91 20.97 -10.60 -12.54
C GLU A 91 19.55 -11.17 -12.40
N LYS A 92 18.48 -10.38 -12.59
CA LYS A 92 17.07 -10.72 -12.29
C LYS A 92 16.62 -12.12 -12.76
N GLU A 93 17.08 -12.58 -13.93
CA GLU A 93 16.74 -13.91 -14.47
C GLU A 93 17.40 -15.06 -13.68
N THR A 94 18.66 -14.88 -13.27
CA THR A 94 19.48 -15.92 -12.62
C THR A 94 19.51 -15.80 -11.10
N LEU A 95 19.10 -14.66 -10.57
CA LEU A 95 19.16 -14.28 -9.17
C LEU A 95 18.54 -15.32 -8.22
N PRO A 96 17.36 -15.92 -8.48
CA PRO A 96 16.81 -16.97 -7.61
C PRO A 96 17.74 -18.18 -7.46
N HIS A 97 18.31 -18.65 -8.57
CA HIS A 97 19.25 -19.78 -8.57
C HIS A 97 20.56 -19.41 -7.87
N THR A 98 21.09 -18.22 -8.14
CA THR A 98 22.32 -17.73 -7.50
C THR A 98 22.16 -17.59 -5.99
N LEU A 99 21.04 -17.03 -5.52
CA LEU A 99 20.76 -16.91 -4.08
C LEU A 99 20.54 -18.26 -3.41
N HIS A 100 19.93 -19.23 -4.10
CA HIS A 100 19.83 -20.60 -3.61
C HIS A 100 21.23 -21.22 -3.43
N ALA A 101 22.10 -21.09 -4.44
CA ALA A 101 23.48 -21.59 -4.36
C ALA A 101 24.28 -20.93 -3.23
N ILE A 102 24.13 -19.61 -3.03
CA ILE A 102 24.72 -18.89 -1.90
C ILE A 102 24.21 -19.45 -0.57
N THR A 103 22.91 -19.72 -0.46
CA THR A 103 22.31 -20.31 0.74
C THR A 103 22.90 -21.68 1.06
N GLU A 104 23.09 -22.55 0.06
CA GLU A 104 23.70 -23.87 0.26
C GLU A 104 25.20 -23.78 0.62
N LYS A 105 25.93 -22.80 0.07
CA LYS A 105 27.31 -22.51 0.50
C LYS A 105 27.38 -22.07 1.97
N ILE A 106 26.47 -21.21 2.41
CA ILE A 106 26.39 -20.78 3.82
C ILE A 106 26.13 -21.99 4.73
N LYS A 107 25.15 -22.84 4.37
CA LYS A 107 24.83 -24.06 5.14
C LYS A 107 26.00 -25.03 5.26
N SER A 108 26.81 -25.14 4.20
CA SER A 108 28.02 -25.97 4.17
C SER A 108 29.26 -25.26 4.75
N SER A 109 29.10 -24.11 5.42
CA SER A 109 30.19 -23.32 6.03
C SER A 109 31.29 -22.89 5.04
N GLN A 110 30.95 -22.78 3.75
CA GLN A 110 31.88 -22.28 2.74
C GLN A 110 31.97 -20.75 2.76
N MET A 111 33.17 -20.22 2.48
CA MET A 111 33.36 -18.78 2.41
C MET A 111 32.75 -18.19 1.13
N LEU A 112 32.00 -17.11 1.30
CA LEU A 112 31.44 -16.35 0.17
C LEU A 112 32.47 -15.38 -0.42
N SER A 113 32.54 -15.34 -1.75
CA SER A 113 33.25 -14.31 -2.51
C SER A 113 32.64 -12.92 -2.26
N LYS A 114 33.36 -11.87 -2.62
CA LYS A 114 32.88 -10.47 -2.49
C LYS A 114 31.59 -10.23 -3.30
N LYS A 115 31.46 -10.86 -4.47
CA LYS A 115 30.25 -10.77 -5.31
C LYS A 115 29.07 -11.46 -4.64
N GLU A 116 29.27 -12.68 -4.14
CA GLU A 116 28.23 -13.46 -3.45
C GLU A 116 27.73 -12.76 -2.18
N ARG A 117 28.63 -12.12 -1.41
CA ARG A 117 28.21 -11.34 -0.24
C ARG A 117 27.28 -10.18 -0.60
N ARG A 118 27.59 -9.45 -1.68
CA ARG A 118 26.73 -8.35 -2.17
C ARG A 118 25.38 -8.86 -2.67
N LEU A 119 25.38 -9.99 -3.40
CA LEU A 119 24.13 -10.61 -3.84
C LEU A 119 23.29 -11.09 -2.66
N ASN A 120 23.92 -11.61 -1.61
CA ASN A 120 23.22 -12.05 -0.40
C ASN A 120 22.49 -10.92 0.33
N GLU A 121 22.81 -9.65 0.08
CA GLU A 121 22.08 -8.48 0.60
C GLU A 121 20.72 -8.26 -0.10
N ILE A 122 20.52 -8.85 -1.29
CA ILE A 122 19.27 -8.68 -2.05
C ILE A 122 18.09 -9.34 -1.33
N LYS A 123 18.29 -10.50 -0.68
CA LYS A 123 17.18 -11.18 -0.01
C LYS A 123 16.61 -10.37 1.16
N PRO A 124 17.41 -9.89 2.14
CA PRO A 124 16.93 -8.97 3.17
C PRO A 124 16.33 -7.68 2.60
N PHE A 125 16.85 -7.20 1.46
CA PHE A 125 16.32 -6.02 0.78
C PHE A 125 14.90 -6.22 0.24
N LEU A 126 14.65 -7.31 -0.49
CA LEU A 126 13.33 -7.65 -1.00
C LEU A 126 12.35 -7.95 0.15
N GLU A 127 12.80 -8.68 1.16
CA GLU A 127 12.02 -8.94 2.38
C GLU A 127 11.58 -7.64 3.07
N THR A 128 12.49 -6.68 3.17
CA THR A 128 12.21 -5.38 3.79
C THR A 128 11.16 -4.57 3.03
N ILE A 129 11.23 -4.57 1.70
CA ILE A 129 10.23 -3.92 0.85
C ILE A 129 8.87 -4.59 1.07
N CYS A 130 8.82 -5.92 1.10
CA CYS A 130 7.59 -6.67 1.32
C CYS A 130 6.96 -6.38 2.69
N LEU A 131 7.75 -6.47 3.76
CA LEU A 131 7.31 -6.20 5.13
C LEU A 131 6.78 -4.77 5.31
N ALA A 132 7.34 -3.82 4.56
CA ALA A 132 6.89 -2.43 4.58
C ALA A 132 5.64 -2.20 3.71
N GLN A 133 5.45 -3.00 2.66
CA GLN A 133 4.32 -2.90 1.75
C GLN A 133 3.03 -3.47 2.35
N SER A 134 3.07 -4.68 2.91
CA SER A 134 1.88 -5.35 3.46
C SER A 134 2.08 -5.69 4.93
N PRO A 135 2.27 -4.71 5.82
CA PRO A 135 2.71 -4.98 7.18
C PRO A 135 1.65 -5.73 8.03
N ASP A 136 0.39 -5.68 7.62
CA ASP A 136 -0.75 -6.37 8.19
C ASP A 136 -0.72 -7.89 7.97
N ASP A 137 -0.20 -8.36 6.83
CA ASP A 137 0.04 -9.78 6.57
C ASP A 137 1.12 -10.37 7.51
N TYR A 138 2.02 -9.51 8.00
CA TYR A 138 3.16 -9.88 8.84
C TYR A 138 3.02 -9.44 10.30
N ALA A 139 1.81 -9.42 10.85
CA ALA A 139 1.56 -9.05 12.26
C ALA A 139 2.45 -9.82 13.27
N GLU A 140 2.85 -11.05 12.95
CA GLU A 140 3.77 -11.87 13.76
C GLU A 140 5.19 -11.27 13.82
N VAL A 141 5.66 -10.67 12.73
CA VAL A 141 6.97 -9.99 12.65
C VAL A 141 6.94 -8.69 13.45
N TYR A 142 5.82 -7.97 13.39
CA TYR A 142 5.62 -6.72 14.11
C TYR A 142 5.18 -6.90 15.58
N ALA A 143 4.80 -8.12 15.97
CA ALA A 143 4.19 -8.47 17.26
C ALA A 143 2.88 -7.71 17.58
N GLN A 144 2.28 -7.09 16.57
CA GLN A 144 1.01 -6.37 16.61
C GLN A 144 0.53 -6.16 15.17
N THR A 145 -0.79 -6.04 14.99
CA THR A 145 -1.36 -5.58 13.71
C THR A 145 -1.05 -4.11 13.52
N ILE A 146 -0.46 -3.77 12.40
CA ILE A 146 -0.19 -2.39 11.99
C ILE A 146 -0.66 -2.18 10.55
N GLN A 147 -0.68 -0.94 10.09
CA GLN A 147 -1.06 -0.54 8.75
C GLN A 147 0.08 0.23 8.07
N GLN A 148 0.00 0.46 6.76
CA GLN A 148 0.99 1.25 6.02
C GLN A 148 1.21 2.66 6.61
N SER A 149 0.19 3.25 7.25
CA SER A 149 0.34 4.54 7.95
C SER A 149 1.29 4.51 9.15
N ASP A 150 1.59 3.34 9.72
CA ASP A 150 2.44 3.18 10.91
C ASP A 150 3.94 3.24 10.56
N ILE A 151 4.32 4.24 9.76
CA ILE A 151 5.62 4.34 9.11
C ILE A 151 6.80 4.33 10.09
N ASP A 152 6.66 4.91 11.29
CA ASP A 152 7.71 4.90 12.31
C ASP A 152 7.96 3.49 12.89
N ILE A 153 6.94 2.61 12.91
CA ILE A 153 7.10 1.20 13.31
C ILE A 153 7.75 0.43 12.16
N ILE A 154 7.31 0.66 10.92
CA ILE A 154 7.88 0.06 9.71
C ILE A 154 9.38 0.37 9.61
N TYR A 155 9.79 1.64 9.80
CA TYR A 155 11.21 2.03 9.75
C TYR A 155 12.10 1.31 10.76
N LYS A 156 11.56 0.92 11.92
CA LYS A 156 12.33 0.10 12.88
C LYS A 156 12.64 -1.27 12.30
N ILE A 157 11.69 -1.90 11.61
CA ILE A 157 11.90 -3.20 10.97
C ILE A 157 12.85 -3.07 9.77
N ILE A 158 12.65 -2.06 8.90
CA ILE A 158 13.56 -1.78 7.78
C ILE A 158 15.00 -1.60 8.30
N GLN A 159 15.18 -0.84 9.38
CA GLN A 159 16.48 -0.66 10.02
C GLN A 159 17.07 -1.98 10.52
N LEU A 160 16.30 -2.79 11.26
CA LEU A 160 16.79 -4.07 11.78
C LEU A 160 17.26 -5.02 10.66
N ASN A 161 16.59 -5.00 9.50
CA ASN A 161 16.92 -5.87 8.38
C ASN A 161 18.10 -5.36 7.52
N LEU A 162 18.22 -4.05 7.31
CA LEU A 162 19.21 -3.48 6.38
C LEU A 162 20.37 -2.75 7.06
N CYS A 163 20.12 -2.07 8.16
CA CYS A 163 21.04 -1.13 8.78
C CYS A 163 21.37 -1.52 10.22
N ARG A 164 22.54 -2.14 10.45
CA ARG A 164 23.02 -2.45 11.81
C ARG A 164 23.49 -1.24 12.64
N ASN A 165 23.43 -0.04 12.07
CA ASN A 165 23.83 1.20 12.74
C ASN A 165 22.72 1.71 13.68
N GLN A 166 23.11 2.45 14.73
CA GLN A 166 22.18 3.05 15.70
C GLN A 166 21.40 4.27 15.16
N ASN A 167 21.72 4.77 13.97
CA ASN A 167 21.03 5.93 13.40
C ASN A 167 19.62 5.54 12.95
N THR A 168 18.61 6.09 13.62
CA THR A 168 17.19 5.89 13.31
C THR A 168 16.67 7.08 12.49
N VAL A 169 15.78 6.78 11.56
CA VAL A 169 14.93 7.79 10.90
C VAL A 169 13.60 7.87 11.62
N LYS A 170 12.88 8.98 11.41
CA LYS A 170 11.53 9.17 11.90
C LYS A 170 10.75 10.04 10.92
N ASN A 171 9.45 9.83 10.85
CA ASN A 171 8.53 10.82 10.35
C ASN A 171 8.46 12.04 11.28
N LEU A 172 8.90 13.19 10.78
CA LEU A 172 8.92 14.45 11.53
C LEU A 172 7.55 15.13 11.53
N PHE A 173 6.81 15.00 10.43
CA PHE A 173 5.54 15.66 10.20
C PHE A 173 4.83 14.98 9.04
N SER A 174 3.51 14.89 9.10
CA SER A 174 2.68 14.47 7.98
C SER A 174 1.50 15.39 7.81
N LYS A 175 1.02 15.50 6.58
CA LYS A 175 -0.17 16.27 6.25
C LYS A 175 -0.83 15.75 4.99
N THR A 176 -2.13 15.53 5.06
CA THR A 176 -2.98 15.38 3.87
C THR A 176 -3.45 16.75 3.40
N MET A 177 -3.31 17.02 2.10
CA MET A 177 -3.73 18.28 1.49
C MET A 177 -4.23 18.09 0.06
N SER A 178 -4.89 19.12 -0.45
CA SER A 178 -5.34 19.20 -1.83
C SER A 178 -4.88 20.52 -2.46
N LEU A 179 -4.46 20.45 -3.72
CA LEU A 179 -3.99 21.58 -4.52
C LEU A 179 -4.80 21.62 -5.82
N ALA A 180 -5.35 22.77 -6.16
CA ALA A 180 -6.36 22.90 -7.21
C ALA A 180 -5.77 22.96 -8.64
N SER A 181 -4.46 23.23 -8.76
CA SER A 181 -3.81 23.44 -10.05
C SER A 181 -2.30 23.15 -9.99
N PRO A 182 -1.64 22.92 -11.15
CA PRO A 182 -0.19 22.78 -11.24
C PRO A 182 0.57 23.99 -10.68
N ARG A 183 -0.03 25.19 -10.72
CA ARG A 183 0.55 26.41 -10.14
C ARG A 183 0.66 26.31 -8.62
N GLU A 184 -0.34 25.72 -7.96
CA GLU A 184 -0.32 25.51 -6.51
C GLU A 184 0.68 24.42 -6.13
N VAL A 185 0.80 23.35 -6.93
CA VAL A 185 1.85 22.33 -6.77
C VAL A 185 3.23 22.95 -6.89
N ASN A 186 3.46 23.81 -7.89
CA ASN A 186 4.74 24.52 -8.02
C ASN A 186 4.98 25.46 -6.83
N GLY A 187 3.95 26.18 -6.37
CA GLY A 187 4.01 26.98 -5.15
C GLY A 187 4.46 26.18 -3.94
N PHE A 188 3.90 24.97 -3.77
CA PHE A 188 4.29 24.02 -2.73
C PHE A 188 5.74 23.58 -2.84
N LEU A 189 6.20 23.18 -4.02
CA LEU A 189 7.61 22.81 -4.21
C LEU A 189 8.55 23.99 -3.95
N ASN A 190 8.19 25.21 -4.34
CA ASN A 190 9.00 26.41 -4.05
C ASN A 190 9.08 26.68 -2.54
N GLN A 191 7.96 26.57 -1.81
CA GLN A 191 7.96 26.68 -0.35
C GLN A 191 8.83 25.60 0.30
N LEU A 192 8.72 24.34 -0.16
CA LEU A 192 9.59 23.27 0.31
C LEU A 192 11.05 23.52 -0.01
N ASN A 193 11.35 24.12 -1.17
CA ASN A 193 12.71 24.46 -1.53
C ASN A 193 13.30 25.47 -0.55
N ASP A 194 12.54 26.47 -0.12
CA ASP A 194 13.00 27.46 0.86
C ASP A 194 13.12 26.85 2.27
N LEU A 195 12.18 25.98 2.64
CA LEU A 195 12.07 25.35 3.96
C LEU A 195 13.15 24.28 4.19
N LEU A 196 13.51 23.53 3.16
CA LEU A 196 14.39 22.37 3.27
C LEU A 196 15.83 22.73 2.89
N ALA A 197 16.77 22.34 3.75
CA ALA A 197 18.20 22.42 3.48
C ALA A 197 18.76 21.03 3.14
N THR A 198 19.61 20.95 2.12
CA THR A 198 20.24 19.69 1.65
C THR A 198 20.95 18.93 2.76
N LYS A 199 21.67 19.63 3.63
CA LYS A 199 22.38 19.06 4.79
C LYS A 199 21.47 18.29 5.76
N ASN A 200 20.16 18.59 5.77
CA ASN A 200 19.21 17.95 6.67
C ASN A 200 18.68 16.62 6.13
N GLN A 201 18.95 16.30 4.85
CA GLN A 201 18.60 15.03 4.21
C GLN A 201 17.10 14.67 4.37
N VAL A 202 16.21 15.65 4.30
CA VAL A 202 14.77 15.41 4.42
C VAL A 202 14.25 14.78 3.13
N VAL A 203 13.60 13.63 3.26
CA VAL A 203 12.85 12.98 2.18
C VAL A 203 11.37 13.27 2.38
N VAL A 204 10.69 13.66 1.31
CA VAL A 204 9.24 13.81 1.28
C VAL A 204 8.67 12.58 0.59
N VAL A 205 7.88 11.81 1.32
CA VAL A 205 7.11 10.68 0.78
C VAL A 205 5.69 11.18 0.52
N CYS A 206 5.21 11.03 -0.69
CA CYS A 206 3.85 11.42 -1.08
C CYS A 206 3.06 10.18 -1.50
N SER A 207 1.82 10.09 -1.03
CA SER A 207 0.91 8.99 -1.30
C SER A 207 -0.44 9.50 -1.77
N SER A 208 -0.97 8.85 -2.81
CA SER A 208 -2.39 8.87 -3.15
C SER A 208 -3.06 7.65 -2.51
N GLU A 209 -4.30 7.35 -2.91
CA GLU A 209 -5.03 6.17 -2.48
C GLU A 209 -4.34 4.85 -2.81
N GLU A 210 -3.55 4.80 -3.89
CA GLU A 210 -3.03 3.55 -4.48
C GLU A 210 -1.54 3.61 -4.82
N HIS A 211 -0.92 4.80 -4.81
CA HIS A 211 0.49 4.94 -5.14
C HIS A 211 1.25 5.71 -4.09
N THR A 212 2.54 5.38 -3.98
CA THR A 212 3.47 6.11 -3.12
C THR A 212 4.76 6.37 -3.88
N VAL A 213 5.16 7.64 -3.91
CA VAL A 213 6.41 8.13 -4.51
C VAL A 213 7.19 8.93 -3.48
N GLY A 214 8.44 9.24 -3.78
CA GLY A 214 9.19 10.11 -2.89
C GLY A 214 10.19 10.98 -3.61
N PHE A 215 10.52 12.11 -2.98
CA PHE A 215 11.51 13.03 -3.49
C PHE A 215 12.30 13.67 -2.35
N LYS A 216 13.48 14.16 -2.70
CA LYS A 216 14.43 14.77 -1.76
C LYS A 216 15.10 15.95 -2.42
N LYS A 217 15.28 17.03 -1.67
CA LYS A 217 15.97 18.22 -2.17
C LYS A 217 17.41 17.86 -2.56
N HIS A 218 17.78 18.19 -3.80
CA HIS A 218 19.14 18.10 -4.31
C HIS A 218 19.80 19.49 -4.29
N LYS A 219 20.44 19.95 -5.36
CA LYS A 219 21.07 21.27 -5.42
C LYS A 219 20.07 22.30 -5.95
N ASP A 220 20.19 23.54 -5.47
CA ASP A 220 19.38 24.67 -5.94
C ASP A 220 17.88 24.36 -5.94
N ASN A 221 17.19 24.51 -7.07
CA ASN A 221 15.76 24.21 -7.24
C ASN A 221 15.51 22.79 -7.84
N THR A 222 16.43 21.85 -7.60
CA THR A 222 16.37 20.50 -8.15
C THR A 222 16.03 19.48 -7.07
N TRP A 223 15.25 18.49 -7.47
CA TRP A 223 14.74 17.38 -6.67
C TRP A 223 15.25 16.07 -7.24
N LEU A 224 15.72 15.20 -6.36
CA LEU A 224 15.85 13.79 -6.66
C LEU A 224 14.48 13.16 -6.45
N PHE A 225 13.88 12.64 -7.52
CA PHE A 225 12.56 12.01 -7.54
C PHE A 225 12.68 10.51 -7.79
N MET A 226 11.97 9.73 -6.99
CA MET A 226 11.93 8.27 -7.04
C MET A 226 10.50 7.79 -7.23
N ASP A 227 10.29 7.02 -8.30
CA ASP A 227 9.07 6.30 -8.59
C ASP A 227 9.42 4.94 -9.20
N ILE A 228 8.94 3.87 -8.58
CA ILE A 228 9.17 2.48 -9.02
C ILE A 228 8.64 2.22 -10.43
N ASN A 229 7.65 2.98 -10.90
CA ASN A 229 7.09 2.81 -12.22
C ASN A 229 7.96 3.45 -13.32
N HIS A 230 8.95 4.26 -12.94
CA HIS A 230 9.76 5.08 -13.85
C HIS A 230 11.27 4.92 -13.61
N LEU A 231 11.70 3.75 -13.13
CA LEU A 231 13.12 3.46 -12.87
C LEU A 231 13.93 3.46 -14.17
N TYR A 232 15.11 4.09 -14.14
CA TYR A 232 16.09 4.13 -15.24
C TYR A 232 15.61 4.81 -16.54
N GLU A 233 14.50 5.54 -16.52
CA GLU A 233 14.01 6.25 -17.71
C GLU A 233 14.90 7.44 -18.10
N GLN A 234 15.47 8.16 -17.12
CA GLN A 234 16.36 9.30 -17.38
C GLN A 234 17.78 8.86 -17.73
N THR A 235 18.29 7.81 -17.07
CA THR A 235 19.65 7.28 -17.28
C THR A 235 19.70 5.77 -17.06
N GLU A 236 20.62 5.08 -17.76
CA GLU A 236 20.82 3.64 -17.54
C GLU A 236 21.51 3.31 -16.19
N GLU A 237 22.20 4.28 -15.58
CA GLU A 237 23.00 4.06 -14.36
C GLU A 237 22.23 4.35 -13.07
N TYR A 238 21.33 5.34 -13.10
CA TYR A 238 20.63 5.83 -11.92
C TYR A 238 19.13 5.52 -12.00
N PRO A 239 18.55 4.89 -10.96
CA PRO A 239 17.14 4.50 -10.93
C PRO A 239 16.17 5.67 -10.62
N TYR A 240 16.66 6.90 -10.55
CA TYR A 240 15.89 8.08 -10.14
C TYR A 240 15.97 9.19 -11.19
N HIS A 241 15.11 10.19 -11.04
CA HIS A 241 15.12 11.41 -11.86
C HIS A 241 15.69 12.59 -11.07
N LEU A 242 16.46 13.45 -11.74
CA LEU A 242 16.81 14.78 -11.25
C LEU A 242 15.99 15.81 -12.03
N LEU A 243 15.13 16.53 -11.31
CA LEU A 243 14.09 17.39 -11.89
C LEU A 243 14.07 18.73 -11.19
N THR A 244 13.95 19.83 -11.93
CA THR A 244 13.57 21.13 -11.35
C THR A 244 12.14 21.10 -10.81
N SER A 245 11.74 22.08 -9.99
CA SER A 245 10.34 22.17 -9.53
C SER A 245 9.34 22.21 -10.69
N ASP A 246 9.63 22.95 -11.76
CA ASP A 246 8.76 23.05 -12.94
C ASP A 246 8.63 21.71 -13.69
N GLU A 247 9.70 20.90 -13.74
CA GLU A 247 9.69 19.57 -14.35
C GLU A 247 9.02 18.53 -13.45
N LEU A 248 9.15 18.67 -12.12
CA LEU A 248 8.59 17.74 -11.15
C LEU A 248 7.06 17.84 -11.07
N VAL A 249 6.48 19.04 -11.21
CA VAL A 249 5.02 19.25 -11.11
C VAL A 249 4.22 18.28 -12.00
N PRO A 250 4.40 18.24 -13.33
CA PRO A 250 3.61 17.35 -14.19
C PRO A 250 3.91 15.87 -13.94
N ILE A 251 5.15 15.53 -13.54
CA ILE A 251 5.53 14.15 -13.22
C ILE A 251 4.86 13.70 -11.93
N LEU A 252 4.84 14.54 -10.89
CA LEU A 252 4.21 14.23 -9.61
C LEU A 252 2.70 14.01 -9.76
N CYS A 253 2.01 14.88 -10.50
CA CYS A 253 0.58 14.69 -10.80
C CYS A 253 0.36 13.35 -11.53
N LYS A 254 1.10 13.10 -12.61
CA LYS A 254 0.96 11.87 -13.40
C LYS A 254 1.27 10.60 -12.57
N SER A 255 2.35 10.61 -11.79
CA SER A 255 2.78 9.48 -10.97
C SER A 255 1.77 9.14 -9.89
N LEU A 256 1.16 10.13 -9.24
CA LEU A 256 0.09 9.92 -8.28
C LEU A 256 -1.28 9.65 -8.94
N PHE A 257 -1.25 9.27 -10.22
CA PHE A 257 -2.39 8.92 -11.07
C PHE A 257 -3.41 10.04 -11.27
N GLU A 258 -3.01 11.29 -11.05
CA GLU A 258 -3.82 12.46 -11.39
C GLU A 258 -3.69 12.71 -12.89
N THR A 259 -4.70 12.27 -13.63
CA THR A 259 -4.93 12.76 -15.00
C THR A 259 -5.49 14.18 -15.01
N SER A 260 -5.87 14.70 -13.84
CA SER A 260 -6.39 16.05 -13.66
C SER A 260 -5.30 17.04 -13.25
N GLU A 261 -5.61 18.32 -13.39
CA GLU A 261 -4.76 19.43 -12.90
C GLU A 261 -4.78 19.57 -11.37
N ARG A 262 -5.63 18.81 -10.67
CA ARG A 262 -5.77 18.82 -9.22
C ARG A 262 -4.91 17.70 -8.64
N LEU A 263 -4.41 17.92 -7.44
CA LEU A 263 -3.59 16.94 -6.74
C LEU A 263 -4.10 16.80 -5.31
N VAL A 264 -4.58 15.62 -4.94
CA VAL A 264 -4.93 15.28 -3.55
C VAL A 264 -3.97 14.20 -3.06
N PHE A 265 -3.26 14.48 -1.98
CA PHE A 265 -2.18 13.60 -1.53
C PHE A 265 -1.93 13.73 -0.03
N HIS A 266 -1.40 12.65 0.55
CA HIS A 266 -0.77 12.64 1.85
C HIS A 266 0.73 12.80 1.70
N CYS A 267 1.37 13.63 2.51
CA CYS A 267 2.83 13.72 2.55
C CYS A 267 3.39 13.44 3.95
N SER A 268 4.54 12.78 4.00
CA SER A 268 5.30 12.49 5.22
C SER A 268 6.75 12.93 5.05
N PHE A 269 7.30 13.60 6.07
CA PHE A 269 8.64 14.19 6.03
C PHE A 269 9.61 13.38 6.87
N ILE A 270 10.49 12.64 6.20
CA ILE A 270 11.37 11.64 6.82
C ILE A 270 12.78 12.19 6.95
N ALA A 271 13.34 12.11 8.15
CA ALA A 271 14.73 12.50 8.41
C ALA A 271 15.31 11.72 9.58
N LYS A 272 16.60 11.91 9.86
CA LYS A 272 17.24 11.38 11.07
C LYS A 272 16.57 11.91 12.35
N THR A 273 16.52 11.09 13.39
CA THR A 273 16.00 11.51 14.70
C THR A 273 16.83 12.62 15.35
N GLY A 274 16.21 13.38 16.26
CA GLY A 274 16.90 14.39 17.09
C GLY A 274 16.88 15.82 16.55
N HIS A 275 16.20 16.10 15.44
CA HIS A 275 16.17 17.44 14.83
C HIS A 275 14.94 18.28 15.23
N ARG A 276 14.77 18.59 16.52
CA ARG A 276 13.59 19.36 17.01
C ARG A 276 13.32 20.67 16.26
N LYS A 277 14.37 21.46 15.97
CA LYS A 277 14.22 22.73 15.23
C LYS A 277 13.75 22.52 13.79
N LEU A 278 14.23 21.46 13.14
CA LEU A 278 13.80 21.10 11.79
C LEU A 278 12.34 20.66 11.80
N THR A 279 11.93 19.85 12.77
CA THR A 279 10.52 19.46 12.95
C THR A 279 9.62 20.68 13.09
N GLN A 280 9.97 21.61 13.98
CA GLN A 280 9.22 22.86 14.17
C GLN A 280 9.15 23.70 12.89
N HIS A 281 10.23 23.71 12.11
CA HIS A 281 10.26 24.43 10.85
C HIS A 281 9.36 23.77 9.80
N ILE A 282 9.39 22.44 9.65
CA ILE A 282 8.54 21.69 8.73
C ILE A 282 7.06 21.85 9.11
N GLN A 283 6.75 21.89 10.40
CA GLN A 283 5.39 22.13 10.91
C GLN A 283 4.80 23.49 10.49
N ALA A 284 5.61 24.47 10.07
CA ALA A 284 5.11 25.73 9.51
C ALA A 284 4.27 25.52 8.23
N LEU A 285 4.38 24.36 7.57
CA LEU A 285 3.51 23.97 6.46
C LEU A 285 2.04 23.93 6.85
N ASP A 286 1.71 23.72 8.14
CA ASP A 286 0.32 23.78 8.58
C ASP A 286 -0.32 25.15 8.37
N GLU A 287 0.46 26.20 8.60
CA GLU A 287 0.03 27.59 8.42
C GLU A 287 0.04 28.01 6.95
N LEU A 288 1.00 27.51 6.16
CA LEU A 288 1.12 27.82 4.74
C LEU A 288 0.04 27.14 3.87
N TYR A 289 -0.39 25.94 4.28
CA TYR A 289 -1.40 25.15 3.59
C TYR A 289 -2.54 24.77 4.55
N PRO A 290 -3.34 25.75 5.03
CA PRO A 290 -4.37 25.50 6.02
C PRO A 290 -5.53 24.69 5.42
N ILE A 291 -6.25 23.93 6.25
CA ILE A 291 -7.51 23.29 5.85
C ILE A 291 -8.62 24.36 5.86
N ASP A 292 -9.30 24.55 4.73
CA ASP A 292 -10.35 25.55 4.57
C ASP A 292 -11.53 25.02 3.73
N SER A 293 -12.59 25.82 3.63
CA SER A 293 -13.81 25.38 2.93
C SER A 293 -13.61 25.20 1.42
N LYS A 294 -12.60 25.82 0.81
CA LYS A 294 -12.34 25.74 -0.63
C LYS A 294 -11.55 24.47 -0.96
N ASN A 295 -10.48 24.19 -0.21
CA ASN A 295 -9.63 23.04 -0.52
C ASN A 295 -10.29 21.70 -0.17
N ILE A 296 -11.20 21.66 0.80
CA ILE A 296 -12.02 20.46 1.10
C ILE A 296 -12.91 20.05 -0.10
N GLN A 297 -13.26 20.96 -1.01
CA GLN A 297 -14.06 20.63 -2.20
C GLN A 297 -13.25 20.01 -3.33
N ILE A 298 -11.93 19.97 -3.21
CA ILE A 298 -11.05 19.46 -4.26
C ILE A 298 -10.99 17.94 -4.13
N SER A 299 -11.43 17.25 -5.19
CA SER A 299 -11.23 15.83 -5.37
C SER A 299 -10.23 15.55 -6.49
N ASN A 300 -9.57 14.41 -6.39
CA ASN A 300 -8.76 13.84 -7.46
C ASN A 300 -9.63 13.36 -8.64
N CYS A 301 -9.01 12.87 -9.71
CA CYS A 301 -9.73 12.37 -10.89
C CYS A 301 -10.61 11.12 -10.64
N ARG A 302 -10.43 10.44 -9.49
CA ARG A 302 -11.23 9.29 -9.07
C ARG A 302 -12.36 9.66 -8.09
N GLY A 303 -12.42 10.92 -7.67
CA GLY A 303 -13.46 11.43 -6.77
C GLY A 303 -13.09 11.41 -5.29
N TYR A 304 -11.84 11.08 -4.93
CA TYR A 304 -11.36 11.16 -3.54
C TYR A 304 -10.89 12.56 -3.20
N GLY A 305 -11.39 13.09 -2.09
CA GLY A 305 -10.97 14.36 -1.51
C GLY A 305 -10.00 14.18 -0.34
N THR A 306 -9.72 15.32 0.30
CA THR A 306 -8.77 15.41 1.42
C THR A 306 -9.23 14.61 2.63
N LEU A 307 -10.53 14.45 2.87
CA LEU A 307 -11.02 13.72 4.05
C LEU A 307 -10.73 12.23 3.90
N ALA A 308 -11.10 11.63 2.77
CA ALA A 308 -10.89 10.21 2.49
C ALA A 308 -9.42 9.82 2.64
N LEU A 309 -8.50 10.57 1.99
CA LEU A 309 -7.05 10.32 2.10
C LEU A 309 -6.52 10.57 3.53
N ALA A 310 -7.07 11.55 4.26
CA ALA A 310 -6.69 11.78 5.65
C ALA A 310 -7.11 10.61 6.55
N VAL A 311 -8.29 10.02 6.31
CA VAL A 311 -8.74 8.82 7.02
C VAL A 311 -7.83 7.63 6.69
N GLN A 312 -7.57 7.37 5.41
CA GLN A 312 -6.69 6.29 4.97
C GLN A 312 -5.33 6.33 5.68
N ASN A 313 -4.76 7.53 5.86
CA ASN A 313 -3.44 7.73 6.45
C ASN A 313 -3.43 7.98 7.97
N ASP A 314 -4.58 7.85 8.66
CA ASP A 314 -4.75 8.22 10.09
C ASP A 314 -4.29 9.65 10.42
N ASP A 315 -4.45 10.58 9.49
CA ASP A 315 -4.19 12.01 9.72
C ASP A 315 -5.33 12.63 10.54
N ARG A 316 -5.35 12.30 11.83
CA ARG A 316 -6.37 12.74 12.78
C ARG A 316 -6.45 14.25 12.92
N ASN A 317 -5.37 14.97 12.62
CA ASN A 317 -5.36 16.44 12.72
C ASN A 317 -6.14 17.04 11.55
N THR A 318 -5.84 16.61 10.33
CA THR A 318 -6.60 17.04 9.14
C THR A 318 -8.07 16.63 9.26
N VAL A 319 -8.36 15.39 9.65
CA VAL A 319 -9.75 14.93 9.90
C VAL A 319 -10.45 15.83 10.92
N ARG A 320 -9.82 16.15 12.05
CA ARG A 320 -10.42 17.00 13.09
C ARG A 320 -10.76 18.39 12.54
N GLU A 321 -9.88 19.01 11.77
CA GLU A 321 -10.13 20.34 11.21
C GLU A 321 -11.25 20.31 10.16
N ILE A 322 -11.27 19.32 9.27
CA ILE A 322 -12.34 19.14 8.28
C ILE A 322 -13.69 18.98 8.98
N LEU A 323 -13.78 18.08 9.98
CA LEU A 323 -15.02 17.86 10.73
C LEU A 323 -15.44 19.10 11.54
N ARG A 324 -14.49 19.88 12.07
CA ARG A 324 -14.78 21.15 12.74
C ARG A 324 -15.40 22.17 11.78
N LEU A 325 -14.93 22.25 10.53
CA LEU A 325 -15.50 23.11 9.51
C LEU A 325 -16.90 22.61 9.09
N HIS A 326 -17.05 21.31 8.86
CA HIS A 326 -18.33 20.69 8.52
C HIS A 326 -19.43 20.93 9.57
N LYS A 327 -19.07 20.88 10.86
CA LYS A 327 -19.99 21.21 11.97
C LYS A 327 -20.48 22.66 11.94
N LYS A 328 -19.67 23.60 11.44
CA LYS A 328 -20.05 25.02 11.32
C LYS A 328 -20.91 25.26 10.10
N SER A 329 -20.56 24.63 8.97
CA SER A 329 -21.29 24.70 7.71
C SER A 329 -21.07 23.37 6.98
N PRO A 330 -22.13 22.69 6.50
CA PRO A 330 -21.97 21.46 5.72
C PRO A 330 -21.10 21.72 4.49
N VAL A 331 -19.88 21.18 4.49
CA VAL A 331 -18.88 21.34 3.40
C VAL A 331 -18.37 20.00 2.87
N ILE A 332 -18.81 18.86 3.39
CA ILE A 332 -18.37 17.55 2.89
C ILE A 332 -19.50 17.02 2.02
N SER A 333 -19.17 16.59 0.81
CA SER A 333 -20.13 15.96 -0.10
C SER A 333 -20.47 14.55 0.38
N GLN A 334 -21.61 14.01 -0.07
CA GLN A 334 -22.02 12.65 0.28
C GLN A 334 -21.01 11.60 -0.21
N PRO A 335 -20.52 11.63 -1.47
CA PRO A 335 -19.52 10.65 -1.93
C PRO A 335 -18.22 10.70 -1.11
N GLU A 336 -17.77 11.88 -0.69
CA GLU A 336 -16.57 12.01 0.13
C GLU A 336 -16.76 11.42 1.54
N LEU A 337 -17.96 11.53 2.12
CA LEU A 337 -18.29 10.84 3.36
C LEU A 337 -18.30 9.32 3.19
N GLU A 338 -18.82 8.81 2.07
CA GLU A 338 -18.83 7.38 1.75
C GLU A 338 -17.39 6.85 1.60
N HIS A 339 -16.53 7.54 0.85
CA HIS A 339 -15.10 7.19 0.76
C HIS A 339 -14.39 7.24 2.11
N ALA A 340 -14.70 8.24 2.95
CA ALA A 340 -14.13 8.33 4.30
C ALA A 340 -14.61 7.18 5.20
N LEU A 341 -15.88 6.77 5.11
CA LEU A 341 -16.40 5.60 5.81
C LEU A 341 -15.72 4.30 5.33
N PHE A 342 -15.53 4.17 4.02
CA PHE A 342 -14.80 3.05 3.42
C PHE A 342 -13.39 2.94 4.00
N TYR A 343 -12.57 3.99 3.91
CA TYR A 343 -11.21 3.94 4.46
C TYR A 343 -11.18 3.78 5.98
N ALA A 344 -12.16 4.34 6.69
CA ALA A 344 -12.26 4.12 8.13
C ALA A 344 -12.48 2.64 8.45
N ALA A 345 -13.30 1.96 7.67
CA ALA A 345 -13.59 0.54 7.80
C ALA A 345 -12.45 -0.35 7.28
N ALA A 346 -11.88 -0.05 6.11
CA ALA A 346 -10.85 -0.84 5.43
C ALA A 346 -9.45 -0.72 6.07
N CYS A 347 -9.12 0.43 6.68
CA CYS A 347 -7.81 0.68 7.30
C CYS A 347 -7.83 0.63 8.83
N ASN A 348 -8.85 -0.03 9.43
CA ASN A 348 -9.04 -0.16 10.88
C ASN A 348 -9.00 1.17 11.67
N ARG A 349 -9.58 2.25 11.15
CA ARG A 349 -9.53 3.58 11.80
C ARG A 349 -10.67 3.76 12.81
N SER A 350 -10.73 2.89 13.82
CA SER A 350 -11.81 2.90 14.83
C SER A 350 -12.03 4.27 15.48
N TYR A 351 -10.96 4.99 15.83
CA TYR A 351 -11.08 6.35 16.37
C TYR A 351 -11.77 7.32 15.40
N ILE A 352 -11.41 7.31 14.12
CA ILE A 352 -11.99 8.19 13.11
C ILE A 352 -13.41 7.73 12.75
N MET A 353 -13.65 6.42 12.63
CA MET A 353 -14.99 5.83 12.44
C MET A 353 -15.96 6.33 13.51
N ASN A 354 -15.52 6.37 14.77
CA ASN A 354 -16.34 6.89 15.87
C ASN A 354 -16.68 8.38 15.70
N GLN A 355 -15.84 9.16 15.03
CA GLN A 355 -16.16 10.56 14.72
C GLN A 355 -17.11 10.67 13.52
N LEU A 356 -16.87 9.90 12.45
CA LEU A 356 -17.66 9.93 11.22
C LEU A 356 -19.10 9.48 11.45
N LYS A 357 -19.32 8.40 12.20
CA LYS A 357 -20.68 7.88 12.46
C LYS A 357 -21.62 8.87 13.18
N ASN A 358 -21.05 9.89 13.82
CA ASN A 358 -21.79 10.93 14.54
C ASN A 358 -22.08 12.17 13.67
N ILE A 359 -21.75 12.16 12.38
CA ILE A 359 -22.08 13.24 11.46
C ILE A 359 -23.60 13.23 11.19
N PRO A 360 -24.32 14.35 11.34
CA PRO A 360 -25.76 14.38 11.10
C PRO A 360 -26.10 13.91 9.69
N LYS A 361 -27.12 13.04 9.57
CA LYS A 361 -27.61 12.46 8.31
C LYS A 361 -26.67 11.47 7.61
N ILE A 362 -25.56 11.07 8.25
CA ILE A 362 -24.77 9.96 7.73
C ILE A 362 -25.56 8.65 7.87
N ASP A 363 -25.66 7.87 6.80
CA ASP A 363 -26.22 6.53 6.86
C ASP A 363 -25.08 5.53 7.13
N ILE A 364 -24.92 5.13 8.39
CA ILE A 364 -23.86 4.20 8.80
C ILE A 364 -24.11 2.76 8.31
N ASN A 365 -25.33 2.46 7.85
CA ASN A 365 -25.66 1.20 7.19
C ASN A 365 -25.61 1.33 5.66
N GLY A 366 -25.48 2.54 5.13
CA GLY A 366 -25.38 2.82 3.71
C GLY A 366 -24.16 2.15 3.09
N SER A 367 -24.21 1.95 1.78
CA SER A 367 -23.05 1.45 1.04
C SER A 367 -21.92 2.49 1.03
N CYS A 368 -20.68 2.03 1.16
CA CYS A 368 -19.49 2.88 1.12
C CYS A 368 -18.45 2.46 0.07
N ASP A 369 -18.69 1.36 -0.65
CA ASP A 369 -17.82 0.89 -1.73
C ASP A 369 -18.59 0.55 -3.00
N LEU A 370 -17.86 0.25 -4.07
CA LEU A 370 -18.45 -0.10 -5.35
C LEU A 370 -19.18 -1.45 -5.32
N GLU A 371 -18.91 -2.33 -4.36
CA GLU A 371 -19.56 -3.63 -4.21
C GLU A 371 -20.94 -3.54 -3.54
N GLY A 372 -21.31 -2.36 -3.04
CA GLY A 372 -22.55 -2.20 -2.31
C GLY A 372 -22.44 -2.59 -0.84
N ASN A 373 -21.23 -2.76 -0.30
CA ASN A 373 -21.01 -3.19 1.06
C ASN A 373 -21.18 -2.03 2.03
N SER A 374 -21.74 -2.31 3.21
CA SER A 374 -21.80 -1.37 4.33
C SER A 374 -20.45 -1.26 5.02
N PRO A 375 -20.21 -0.21 5.85
CA PRO A 375 -19.00 -0.08 6.66
C PRO A 375 -18.71 -1.30 7.53
N LEU A 376 -19.75 -1.96 8.08
CA LEU A 376 -19.57 -3.22 8.81
C LEU A 376 -19.10 -4.35 7.88
N GLY A 377 -19.70 -4.47 6.69
CA GLY A 377 -19.30 -5.45 5.68
C GLY A 377 -17.85 -5.28 5.23
N VAL A 378 -17.44 -4.04 4.94
CA VAL A 378 -16.06 -3.69 4.59
C VAL A 378 -15.11 -4.02 5.75
N ALA A 379 -15.43 -3.64 6.98
CA ALA A 379 -14.60 -3.98 8.14
C ALA A 379 -14.46 -5.51 8.33
N CYS A 380 -15.51 -6.28 8.04
CA CYS A 380 -15.45 -7.74 8.05
C CYS A 380 -14.61 -8.32 6.90
N LYS A 381 -14.72 -7.76 5.69
CA LYS A 381 -13.92 -8.13 4.51
C LYS A 381 -12.42 -7.97 4.78
N TYR A 382 -12.00 -6.91 5.46
CA TYR A 382 -10.57 -6.68 5.81
C TYR A 382 -10.19 -7.21 7.21
N GLY A 383 -11.14 -7.82 7.93
CA GLY A 383 -10.90 -8.39 9.25
C GLY A 383 -10.56 -7.36 10.34
N ASN A 384 -11.08 -6.14 10.24
CA ASN A 384 -10.73 -5.02 11.12
C ASN A 384 -11.55 -5.05 12.42
N GLU A 385 -11.07 -5.84 13.38
CA GLU A 385 -11.76 -6.17 14.64
C GLU A 385 -12.14 -4.94 15.47
N ASP A 386 -11.31 -3.89 15.52
CA ASP A 386 -11.63 -2.70 16.31
C ASP A 386 -12.81 -1.92 15.73
N VAL A 387 -12.88 -1.81 14.40
CA VAL A 387 -14.02 -1.19 13.72
C VAL A 387 -15.27 -2.05 13.82
N VAL A 388 -15.15 -3.38 13.63
CA VAL A 388 -16.26 -4.32 13.82
C VAL A 388 -16.83 -4.18 15.24
N GLN A 389 -15.97 -4.23 16.26
CA GLN A 389 -16.38 -4.07 17.65
C GLN A 389 -17.05 -2.73 17.91
N LEU A 390 -16.50 -1.64 17.36
CA LEU A 390 -17.07 -0.30 17.52
C LEU A 390 -18.47 -0.18 16.91
N LEU A 391 -18.65 -0.72 15.69
CA LEU A 391 -19.93 -0.67 14.99
C LEU A 391 -20.97 -1.55 15.70
N LEU A 392 -20.64 -2.79 16.06
CA LEU A 392 -21.58 -3.71 16.72
C LEU A 392 -22.05 -3.26 18.12
N ARG A 393 -21.40 -2.27 18.73
CA ARG A 393 -21.88 -1.62 19.97
C ARG A 393 -23.01 -0.62 19.75
N ASP A 394 -23.31 -0.29 18.51
CA ASP A 394 -24.33 0.68 18.13
C ASP A 394 -25.62 -0.06 17.75
N ASP A 395 -26.68 0.14 18.53
CA ASP A 395 -27.97 -0.55 18.34
C ASP A 395 -28.61 -0.28 16.97
N CYS A 396 -28.17 0.77 16.26
CA CYS A 396 -28.68 1.12 14.94
C CYS A 396 -28.03 0.30 13.80
N ILE A 397 -27.01 -0.53 14.08
CA ILE A 397 -26.28 -1.26 13.05
C ILE A 397 -27.05 -2.50 12.58
N ALA A 398 -27.24 -2.59 11.26
CA ALA A 398 -27.89 -3.72 10.60
C ALA A 398 -26.86 -4.83 10.34
N VAL A 399 -26.66 -5.72 11.33
CA VAL A 399 -25.67 -6.81 11.31
C VAL A 399 -25.82 -7.76 10.12
N ASN A 400 -27.04 -7.92 9.61
CA ASN A 400 -27.38 -8.85 8.53
C ASN A 400 -27.60 -8.17 7.17
N LEU A 401 -27.19 -6.91 7.02
CA LEU A 401 -27.41 -6.16 5.78
C LEU A 401 -26.66 -6.81 4.60
N GLN A 402 -27.38 -7.13 3.54
CA GLN A 402 -26.82 -7.72 2.33
C GLN A 402 -26.29 -6.63 1.40
N SER A 403 -25.10 -6.83 0.83
CA SER A 403 -24.54 -5.93 -0.18
C SER A 403 -25.44 -5.85 -1.42
N THR A 404 -25.44 -4.71 -2.09
CA THR A 404 -26.38 -4.49 -3.20
C THR A 404 -26.05 -5.32 -4.45
N LYS A 405 -24.78 -5.65 -4.70
CA LYS A 405 -24.37 -6.45 -5.88
C LYS A 405 -24.51 -7.96 -5.68
N GLU A 406 -23.84 -8.51 -4.68
CA GLU A 406 -23.74 -9.97 -4.49
C GLU A 406 -24.68 -10.50 -3.40
N ARG A 407 -25.44 -9.62 -2.72
CA ARG A 407 -26.23 -9.97 -1.55
C ARG A 407 -25.41 -10.60 -0.42
N MET A 408 -24.14 -10.21 -0.29
CA MET A 408 -23.24 -10.74 0.73
C MET A 408 -23.51 -10.06 2.08
N THR A 409 -23.65 -10.84 3.15
CA THR A 409 -23.71 -10.31 4.53
C THR A 409 -22.31 -10.05 5.07
N PRO A 410 -22.14 -9.24 6.14
CA PRO A 410 -20.84 -9.07 6.79
C PRO A 410 -20.19 -10.39 7.23
N LEU A 411 -20.98 -11.37 7.70
CA LEU A 411 -20.47 -12.70 8.05
C LEU A 411 -19.97 -13.47 6.82
N MET A 412 -20.66 -13.38 5.68
CA MET A 412 -20.20 -14.00 4.43
C MET A 412 -18.91 -13.35 3.91
N LEU A 413 -18.81 -12.02 3.97
CA LEU A 413 -17.59 -11.29 3.61
C LEU A 413 -16.41 -11.69 4.51
N ALA A 414 -16.66 -11.87 5.81
CA ALA A 414 -15.65 -12.40 6.73
C ALA A 414 -15.23 -13.83 6.34
N CYS A 415 -16.16 -14.68 5.93
CA CYS A 415 -15.87 -16.06 5.50
C CYS A 415 -15.06 -16.12 4.18
N LYS A 416 -15.36 -15.24 3.22
CA LYS A 416 -14.68 -15.12 1.92
C LYS A 416 -13.23 -14.64 2.06
N SER A 417 -12.96 -13.81 3.07
CA SER A 417 -11.69 -13.11 3.25
C SER A 417 -10.54 -13.99 3.77
N SER A 418 -9.34 -13.78 3.23
CA SER A 418 -8.09 -14.34 3.78
C SER A 418 -7.65 -13.65 5.07
N TYR A 419 -7.97 -12.37 5.26
CA TYR A 419 -7.56 -11.55 6.41
C TYR A 419 -8.21 -11.97 7.73
N THR A 420 -9.23 -12.82 7.70
CA THR A 420 -9.99 -13.27 8.88
C THR A 420 -9.59 -14.66 9.35
N GLN A 421 -8.73 -15.38 8.62
CA GLN A 421 -8.37 -16.78 8.94
C GLN A 421 -7.77 -16.92 10.35
N LYS A 422 -7.07 -15.91 10.86
CA LYS A 422 -6.47 -15.89 12.21
C LYS A 422 -7.26 -15.03 13.22
N LYS A 423 -8.53 -14.69 12.94
CA LYS A 423 -9.34 -13.73 13.72
C LYS A 423 -10.62 -14.38 14.26
N PRO A 424 -10.54 -15.29 15.24
CA PRO A 424 -11.72 -15.95 15.80
C PRO A 424 -12.68 -14.97 16.48
N ALA A 425 -12.15 -13.97 17.18
CA ALA A 425 -12.96 -12.99 17.91
C ALA A 425 -13.89 -12.20 16.97
N LEU A 426 -13.48 -11.94 15.73
CA LEU A 426 -14.35 -11.33 14.71
C LEU A 426 -15.63 -12.12 14.48
N PHE A 427 -15.54 -13.44 14.27
CA PHE A 427 -16.70 -14.30 14.03
C PHE A 427 -17.58 -14.41 15.27
N GLU A 428 -16.96 -14.56 16.44
CA GLU A 428 -17.68 -14.59 17.72
C GLU A 428 -18.49 -13.31 17.95
N MET A 429 -17.89 -12.14 17.70
CA MET A 429 -18.58 -10.85 17.82
C MET A 429 -19.78 -10.74 16.89
N LEU A 430 -19.64 -11.17 15.62
CA LEU A 430 -20.74 -11.13 14.65
C LEU A 430 -21.90 -12.05 15.07
N LEU A 431 -21.60 -13.30 15.44
CA LEU A 431 -22.62 -14.27 15.86
C LEU A 431 -23.30 -13.84 17.16
N ALA A 432 -22.55 -13.32 18.13
CA ALA A 432 -23.09 -12.76 19.37
C ALA A 432 -23.99 -11.54 19.11
N ALA A 433 -23.70 -10.76 18.07
CA ALA A 433 -24.53 -9.64 17.63
C ALA A 433 -25.72 -10.06 16.74
N GLY A 434 -25.97 -11.37 16.58
CA GLY A 434 -27.12 -11.89 15.84
C GLY A 434 -26.91 -12.02 14.34
N ALA A 435 -25.67 -12.17 13.87
CA ALA A 435 -25.41 -12.51 12.47
C ALA A 435 -26.06 -13.86 12.11
N ASN A 436 -26.86 -13.88 11.03
CA ASN A 436 -27.60 -15.04 10.57
C ASN A 436 -26.81 -15.80 9.51
N ALA A 437 -26.18 -16.90 9.93
CA ALA A 437 -25.39 -17.77 9.06
C ALA A 437 -26.21 -18.51 7.98
N ALA A 438 -27.55 -18.52 8.08
CA ALA A 438 -28.45 -19.20 7.15
C ALA A 438 -28.93 -18.32 5.99
N LEU A 439 -28.62 -17.01 5.99
CA LEU A 439 -28.87 -16.17 4.81
C LEU A 439 -28.02 -16.65 3.64
N THR A 440 -28.46 -16.34 2.41
CA THR A 440 -27.76 -16.71 1.19
C THR A 440 -27.48 -15.52 0.28
N ASN A 441 -26.35 -15.56 -0.41
CA ASN A 441 -25.97 -14.61 -1.45
C ASN A 441 -26.78 -14.84 -2.76
N ILE A 442 -26.42 -14.16 -3.84
CA ILE A 442 -27.07 -14.36 -5.16
C ILE A 442 -26.91 -15.77 -5.75
N ASN A 443 -25.89 -16.52 -5.33
CA ASN A 443 -25.60 -17.89 -5.77
C ASN A 443 -26.23 -18.95 -4.85
N GLU A 444 -27.09 -18.54 -3.92
CA GLU A 444 -27.70 -19.40 -2.90
C GLU A 444 -26.70 -19.98 -1.89
N GLU A 445 -25.51 -19.39 -1.77
CA GLU A 445 -24.45 -19.85 -0.85
C GLU A 445 -24.62 -19.22 0.52
N THR A 446 -24.53 -20.03 1.58
CA THR A 446 -24.52 -19.58 2.97
C THR A 446 -23.13 -19.12 3.40
N ALA A 447 -23.02 -18.50 4.58
CA ALA A 447 -21.71 -18.19 5.17
C ALA A 447 -20.82 -19.44 5.33
N TYR A 448 -21.43 -20.59 5.66
CA TYR A 448 -20.71 -21.87 5.80
C TYR A 448 -20.17 -22.37 4.46
N ASP A 449 -20.97 -22.28 3.39
CA ASP A 449 -20.56 -22.70 2.04
C ASP A 449 -19.36 -21.88 1.55
N ILE A 450 -19.43 -20.56 1.73
CA ILE A 450 -18.36 -19.61 1.36
C ILE A 450 -17.10 -19.89 2.18
N ALA A 451 -17.22 -20.10 3.50
CA ALA A 451 -16.08 -20.43 4.35
C ALA A 451 -15.39 -21.73 3.92
N LYS A 452 -16.17 -22.72 3.47
CA LYS A 452 -15.65 -23.99 2.96
C LYS A 452 -14.92 -23.82 1.64
N GLU A 453 -15.51 -23.09 0.69
CA GLU A 453 -14.90 -22.79 -0.61
C GLU A 453 -13.55 -22.07 -0.44
N HIS A 454 -13.50 -21.07 0.46
CA HIS A 454 -12.32 -20.23 0.69
C HIS A 454 -11.36 -20.81 1.75
N ASN A 455 -11.58 -22.05 2.19
CA ASN A 455 -10.78 -22.74 3.21
C ASN A 455 -10.62 -21.96 4.53
N ASN A 456 -11.61 -21.15 4.91
CA ASN A 456 -11.61 -20.40 6.15
C ASN A 456 -11.99 -21.30 7.35
N GLN A 457 -10.99 -22.05 7.84
CA GLN A 457 -11.16 -23.03 8.91
C GLN A 457 -11.68 -22.40 10.21
N THR A 458 -11.24 -21.18 10.54
CA THR A 458 -11.69 -20.47 11.75
C THR A 458 -13.18 -20.16 11.67
N GLY A 459 -13.66 -19.64 10.53
CA GLY A 459 -15.09 -19.42 10.31
C GLY A 459 -15.92 -20.70 10.41
N LEU A 460 -15.46 -21.80 9.79
CA LEU A 460 -16.12 -23.11 9.85
C LEU A 460 -16.24 -23.64 11.28
N GLN A 461 -15.15 -23.58 12.06
CA GLN A 461 -15.11 -24.06 13.44
C GLN A 461 -16.07 -23.28 14.33
N ILE A 462 -16.06 -21.95 14.24
CA ILE A 462 -16.87 -21.09 15.10
C ILE A 462 -18.36 -21.21 14.74
N MET A 463 -18.71 -21.17 13.46
CA MET A 463 -20.11 -21.37 13.05
C MET A 463 -20.62 -22.76 13.44
N GLY A 464 -19.80 -23.81 13.30
CA GLY A 464 -20.16 -25.16 13.72
C GLY A 464 -20.38 -25.30 15.23
N SER A 465 -19.70 -24.49 16.05
CA SER A 465 -19.93 -24.44 17.50
C SER A 465 -21.19 -23.66 17.91
N HIS A 466 -21.68 -22.78 17.04
CA HIS A 466 -22.86 -21.94 17.25
C HIS A 466 -24.14 -22.49 16.60
N ASP A 467 -24.09 -23.64 15.93
CA ASP A 467 -25.29 -24.30 15.40
C ASP A 467 -26.16 -24.81 16.56
N PRO A 468 -27.42 -24.36 16.71
CA PRO A 468 -28.31 -24.85 17.76
C PRO A 468 -28.57 -26.37 17.71
N LYS A 469 -28.19 -27.08 16.63
CA LYS A 469 -28.30 -28.54 16.52
C LYS A 469 -27.10 -29.34 17.05
N SER A 470 -25.97 -28.70 17.38
CA SER A 470 -24.72 -29.40 17.75
C SER A 470 -24.50 -29.58 19.26
N ASN A 471 -25.57 -29.51 20.07
CA ASN A 471 -25.48 -29.79 21.51
C ASN A 471 -25.91 -31.24 21.79
N PRO A 472 -25.03 -32.27 21.66
CA PRO A 472 -25.34 -33.57 22.22
C PRO A 472 -25.34 -33.41 23.74
N GLN A 473 -26.47 -33.70 24.37
CA GLN A 473 -26.53 -33.85 25.82
C GLN A 473 -25.39 -34.76 26.30
N PRO A 474 -24.71 -34.44 27.40
CA PRO A 474 -23.73 -35.35 27.96
C PRO A 474 -24.45 -36.57 28.52
N SER A 475 -24.41 -37.68 27.78
CA SER A 475 -24.67 -38.99 28.36
C SER A 475 -23.50 -39.33 29.28
N SER A 476 -23.86 -39.53 30.54
CA SER A 476 -23.01 -40.02 31.61
C SER A 476 -22.28 -41.32 31.26
N ASN A 477 -21.05 -41.42 31.77
CA ASN A 477 -20.18 -42.59 31.93
C ASN A 477 -19.05 -42.71 30.90
N GLU A 478 -17.84 -42.29 31.29
CA GLU A 478 -16.87 -43.23 31.85
C GLU A 478 -15.63 -42.52 32.42
N SER A 479 -15.10 -43.16 33.45
CA SER A 479 -14.17 -42.70 34.46
C SER A 479 -12.69 -42.85 34.08
N HIS A 480 -11.89 -41.90 34.59
CA HIS A 480 -10.49 -42.04 35.03
C HIS A 480 -9.40 -42.55 34.07
N LYS A 481 -8.43 -41.66 33.76
CA LYS A 481 -7.02 -41.88 34.17
C LYS A 481 -6.17 -40.61 34.10
N LEU A 482 -5.66 -40.21 35.27
CA LEU A 482 -4.49 -39.34 35.43
C LEU A 482 -3.26 -39.99 34.78
N LEU A 483 -2.33 -39.16 34.26
CA LEU A 483 -0.91 -39.26 34.61
C LEU A 483 -0.16 -37.96 34.27
N SER A 484 0.59 -37.53 35.28
CA SER A 484 1.47 -36.37 35.39
C SER A 484 2.81 -36.54 34.67
N GLY A 485 3.44 -35.43 34.26
CA GLY A 485 4.87 -35.38 33.92
C GLY A 485 5.43 -33.96 33.90
N LYS A 486 6.35 -33.66 34.84
CA LYS A 486 6.96 -32.35 35.10
C LYS A 486 8.15 -32.02 34.16
N SER A 487 8.28 -30.72 33.90
CA SER A 487 9.43 -29.84 33.59
C SER A 487 10.81 -30.41 33.20
N LYS A 488 11.50 -29.68 32.31
CA LYS A 488 12.84 -29.08 32.59
C LYS A 488 13.18 -27.93 31.64
N SER A 489 13.85 -26.92 32.20
CA SER A 489 14.39 -25.71 31.58
C SER A 489 15.72 -25.94 30.86
N GLY A 490 16.04 -25.11 29.87
CA GLY A 490 17.38 -24.95 29.29
C GLY A 490 17.47 -23.71 28.39
N THR A 491 18.52 -22.92 28.59
CA THR A 491 18.74 -21.52 28.16
C THR A 491 19.33 -21.36 26.74
N MET A 492 19.11 -20.16 26.16
CA MET A 492 19.57 -19.51 24.91
C MET A 492 20.84 -20.01 24.17
N VAL A 493 20.86 -19.89 22.81
CA VAL A 493 21.63 -18.89 22.01
C VAL A 493 21.28 -18.97 20.48
N SER A 494 20.96 -17.80 19.91
CA SER A 494 21.17 -17.25 18.53
C SER A 494 21.19 -18.16 17.28
N SER A 495 20.18 -18.00 16.42
CA SER A 495 20.30 -17.54 15.02
C SER A 495 18.91 -17.52 14.37
N TYR A 496 18.40 -16.32 14.03
CA TYR A 496 17.08 -16.18 13.43
C TYR A 496 17.18 -16.26 11.91
N SER A 497 16.71 -17.39 11.36
CA SER A 497 16.34 -17.54 9.95
C SER A 497 14.91 -18.09 9.91
N PHE A 498 13.93 -17.20 9.77
CA PHE A 498 12.53 -17.59 9.64
C PHE A 498 12.23 -17.99 8.19
N LEU A 499 12.27 -19.29 7.92
CA LEU A 499 11.57 -19.92 6.79
C LEU A 499 11.01 -21.26 7.27
N LYS A 500 9.70 -21.31 7.53
CA LYS A 500 8.99 -22.55 7.81
C LYS A 500 8.59 -23.17 6.46
N LYS A 501 9.22 -24.29 6.09
CA LYS A 501 8.78 -25.13 4.98
C LYS A 501 7.40 -25.72 5.29
N ARG A 502 6.44 -25.57 4.38
CA ARG A 502 5.28 -26.48 4.30
C ARG A 502 5.63 -27.63 3.37
N ASP A 503 5.34 -28.84 3.83
CA ASP A 503 5.58 -30.09 3.12
C ASP A 503 4.66 -30.25 1.91
N LYS A 504 5.22 -30.92 0.89
CA LYS A 504 4.59 -31.25 -0.39
C LYS A 504 3.48 -32.28 -0.21
N SER A 505 2.34 -32.06 -0.85
CA SER A 505 1.44 -33.14 -1.28
C SER A 505 1.32 -33.17 -2.81
N ILE A 506 1.28 -34.39 -3.32
CA ILE A 506 1.44 -34.91 -4.70
C ILE A 506 0.27 -34.51 -5.62
N PRO A 507 0.46 -34.41 -6.95
CA PRO A 507 -0.51 -33.77 -7.86
C PRO A 507 -1.65 -34.71 -8.28
N GLN A 508 -2.85 -34.15 -8.48
CA GLN A 508 -3.91 -34.76 -9.26
C GLN A 508 -4.14 -33.93 -10.52
N GLU A 509 -3.72 -34.48 -11.66
CA GLU A 509 -4.22 -34.13 -12.98
C GLU A 509 -5.71 -34.56 -13.09
N ASP A 510 -6.40 -33.94 -14.04
CA ASP A 510 -7.80 -34.14 -14.45
C ASP A 510 -8.90 -33.38 -13.70
N ARG A 511 -9.03 -32.07 -14.03
CA ARG A 511 -10.33 -31.45 -14.38
C ARG A 511 -10.17 -30.10 -15.07
N PHE A 512 -9.66 -30.11 -16.31
CA PHE A 512 -9.90 -29.02 -17.25
C PHE A 512 -11.20 -29.28 -18.01
N LYS A 513 -12.23 -28.48 -17.71
CA LYS A 513 -13.23 -27.94 -18.64
C LYS A 513 -14.36 -27.27 -17.85
N GLN A 514 -14.12 -26.01 -17.47
CA GLN A 514 -15.10 -24.92 -17.33
C GLN A 514 -14.50 -23.83 -16.42
N THR A 515 -13.61 -22.99 -16.97
CA THR A 515 -13.26 -21.66 -16.41
C THR A 515 -12.28 -20.98 -17.36
N GLU A 516 -12.76 -20.48 -18.50
CA GLU A 516 -12.06 -19.43 -19.26
C GLU A 516 -12.91 -18.15 -19.32
N THR A 517 -14.24 -18.26 -19.21
CA THR A 517 -15.14 -17.11 -19.09
C THR A 517 -15.23 -16.52 -17.68
N GLN A 518 -14.86 -17.27 -16.63
CA GLN A 518 -14.89 -16.78 -15.24
C GLN A 518 -13.62 -16.01 -14.87
N LYS A 519 -12.44 -16.50 -15.29
CA LYS A 519 -11.14 -15.80 -15.10
C LYS A 519 -11.09 -14.43 -15.78
N LEU A 520 -11.67 -14.31 -16.98
CA LEU A 520 -11.76 -13.03 -17.70
C LEU A 520 -12.74 -12.04 -17.07
N HIS A 521 -13.67 -12.51 -16.23
CA HIS A 521 -14.59 -11.62 -15.50
C HIS A 521 -13.96 -11.12 -14.18
N ASP A 522 -13.22 -11.98 -13.47
CA ASP A 522 -12.50 -11.60 -12.25
C ASP A 522 -11.28 -10.70 -12.56
N GLU A 523 -10.57 -10.93 -13.67
CA GLU A 523 -9.45 -10.08 -14.12
C GLU A 523 -9.88 -8.69 -14.65
N GLN A 524 -11.17 -8.52 -15.02
CA GLN A 524 -11.70 -7.21 -15.44
C GLN A 524 -12.38 -6.42 -14.31
N ILE A 525 -12.73 -7.07 -13.21
CA ILE A 525 -13.44 -6.45 -12.08
C ILE A 525 -12.47 -6.00 -10.96
N ASN A 526 -11.31 -6.65 -10.81
CA ASN A 526 -10.24 -6.19 -9.90
C ASN A 526 -9.42 -5.00 -10.44
N MET A 527 -9.67 -4.53 -11.67
CA MET A 527 -9.05 -3.32 -12.23
C MET A 527 -9.57 -1.99 -11.63
N LEU A 528 -10.42 -2.06 -10.59
CA LEU A 528 -11.13 -0.89 -10.06
C LEU A 528 -11.13 -0.78 -8.53
N TYR A 529 -10.25 -1.47 -7.78
CA TYR A 529 -9.67 -1.12 -6.45
C TYR A 529 -9.09 -2.41 -5.81
N PRO A 530 -7.80 -2.45 -5.40
CA PRO A 530 -7.24 -3.48 -4.52
C PRO A 530 -7.62 -3.30 -3.04
#